data_AF-A0A351DU00-F1
#
_entry.id   AF-A0A351DU00-F1
#
_cell.length_a   1.000
_cell.length_b   1.000
_cell.length_c   1.000
_cell.angle_alpha   90.00
_cell.angle_beta   90.00
_cell.angle_gamma   90.00
#
_symmetry.space_group_name_H-M   'P 1'
#
loop_
_entity.id
_entity.type
_entity.pdbx_description
1 polymer ?
#
loop_
_entity_poly.entity_id
_entity_poly.type
_entity_poly.pdbx_seq_one_letter_code
_entity_poly.pdbx_strand_id
1 'polypeptide(L)'
;MARLGIACLLWGLLAPAILAQDLVAWRTMYRDAKDASTVNAMAEALQAHLDTHPDDLTAQAFHATAMLMKADHAWNPLDKLALFQDWKPQLERAIARSEGPLMADLVFLRMGVQAHVPSLLDYQSDLPDDERMVRDALKAGHWKEDVLHQTFVEDFLTYLEAKHASHD
;
A
#
# COMPACT_ATOMS: atom_id res chain seq x y z
N MET A 1 -5.87 -59.17 -21.87
CA MET A 1 -6.80 -58.09 -21.45
C MET A 1 -6.22 -57.42 -20.21
N ALA A 2 -5.47 -56.33 -20.40
CA ALA A 2 -4.95 -55.50 -19.30
C ALA A 2 -5.78 -54.22 -19.22
N ARG A 3 -6.24 -53.90 -18.01
CA ARG A 3 -7.16 -52.81 -17.69
C ARG A 3 -6.42 -51.46 -17.60
N LEU A 4 -7.04 -50.46 -18.20
CA LEU A 4 -7.30 -49.09 -17.73
C LEU A 4 -6.27 -48.38 -16.81
N GLY A 5 -5.91 -47.16 -17.19
CA GLY A 5 -5.67 -46.09 -16.21
C GLY A 5 -4.55 -45.12 -16.55
N ILE A 6 -4.75 -44.21 -17.51
CA ILE A 6 -3.99 -42.95 -17.55
C ILE A 6 -4.95 -41.85 -17.11
N ALA A 7 -4.99 -41.60 -15.80
CA ALA A 7 -5.53 -40.36 -15.27
C ALA A 7 -4.45 -39.29 -15.49
N CYS A 8 -4.56 -38.53 -16.57
CA CYS A 8 -3.70 -37.38 -16.79
C CYS A 8 -4.04 -36.30 -15.75
N LEU A 9 -3.02 -36.02 -14.93
CA LEU A 9 -2.88 -34.93 -13.98
C LEU A 9 -3.33 -33.60 -14.59
N LEU A 10 -4.51 -33.12 -14.22
CA LEU A 10 -4.90 -31.72 -14.32
C LEU A 10 -5.00 -31.17 -12.90
N TRP A 11 -3.85 -31.05 -12.24
CA TRP A 11 -3.74 -30.27 -11.03
C TRP A 11 -2.55 -29.32 -11.14
N GLY A 12 -2.83 -28.04 -10.95
CA GLY A 12 -1.83 -27.03 -10.69
C GLY A 12 -1.62 -26.05 -11.82
N LEU A 13 -2.62 -25.21 -12.11
CA LEU A 13 -2.40 -23.84 -12.60
C LEU A 13 -3.73 -23.07 -12.59
N LEU A 14 -4.25 -22.80 -11.38
CA LEU A 14 -5.40 -21.91 -11.24
C LEU A 14 -5.33 -21.08 -9.95
N ALA A 15 -4.17 -20.49 -9.67
CA ALA A 15 -3.99 -19.63 -8.49
C ALA A 15 -3.18 -18.32 -8.67
N PRO A 16 -3.12 -17.65 -9.84
CA PRO A 16 -2.67 -16.25 -9.85
C PRO A 16 -3.80 -15.22 -9.95
N ALA A 17 -5.04 -15.61 -10.27
CA ALA A 17 -6.08 -14.64 -10.63
C ALA A 17 -6.73 -13.91 -9.44
N ILE A 18 -6.83 -14.55 -8.27
CA ILE A 18 -7.57 -13.99 -7.12
C ILE A 18 -6.76 -12.88 -6.44
N LEU A 19 -5.45 -13.08 -6.23
CA LEU A 19 -4.58 -12.08 -5.57
C LEU A 19 -4.43 -10.77 -6.35
N ALA A 20 -4.54 -10.81 -7.68
CA ALA A 20 -4.44 -9.60 -8.51
C ALA A 20 -5.68 -8.69 -8.38
N GLN A 21 -6.86 -9.27 -8.14
CA GLN A 21 -8.10 -8.51 -8.04
C GLN A 21 -8.16 -7.68 -6.75
N ASP A 22 -7.73 -8.26 -5.63
CA ASP A 22 -7.73 -7.57 -4.33
C ASP A 22 -6.77 -6.38 -4.34
N LEU A 23 -5.58 -6.53 -4.93
CA LEU A 23 -4.60 -5.45 -5.03
C LEU A 23 -5.14 -4.24 -5.81
N VAL A 24 -5.83 -4.45 -6.94
CA VAL A 24 -6.47 -3.37 -7.71
C VAL A 24 -7.55 -2.69 -6.89
N ALA A 25 -8.33 -3.45 -6.11
CA ALA A 25 -9.34 -2.89 -5.21
C ALA A 25 -8.70 -2.03 -4.11
N TRP A 26 -7.63 -2.51 -3.47
CA TRP A 26 -6.92 -1.77 -2.41
C TRP A 26 -6.25 -0.50 -2.93
N ARG A 27 -5.61 -0.57 -4.10
CA ARG A 27 -5.10 0.60 -4.82
C ARG A 27 -6.19 1.63 -5.09
N THR A 28 -7.37 1.16 -5.49
CA THR A 28 -8.52 2.05 -5.75
C THR A 28 -8.99 2.72 -4.47
N MET A 29 -9.17 1.96 -3.38
CA MET A 29 -9.53 2.53 -2.09
C MET A 29 -8.51 3.56 -1.60
N TYR A 30 -7.21 3.29 -1.74
CA TYR A 30 -6.17 4.25 -1.36
C TYR A 30 -6.24 5.56 -2.16
N ARG A 31 -6.49 5.50 -3.49
CA ARG A 31 -6.66 6.70 -4.33
C ARG A 31 -7.91 7.51 -3.95
N ASP A 32 -8.98 6.82 -3.57
CA ASP A 32 -10.27 7.43 -3.29
C ASP A 32 -10.41 7.91 -1.82
N ALA A 33 -9.50 7.49 -0.95
CA ALA A 33 -9.46 7.85 0.47
C ALA A 33 -9.05 9.32 0.68
N LYS A 34 -10.03 10.22 0.59
CA LYS A 34 -9.85 11.69 0.64
C LYS A 34 -10.44 12.33 1.90
N ASP A 35 -11.30 11.59 2.59
CA ASP A 35 -12.00 12.05 3.79
C ASP A 35 -12.14 10.93 4.82
N ALA A 36 -12.61 11.30 6.02
CA ALA A 36 -12.79 10.33 7.11
C ALA A 36 -13.72 9.17 6.73
N SER A 37 -14.73 9.39 5.86
CA SER A 37 -15.67 8.34 5.48
C SER A 37 -15.01 7.30 4.59
N THR A 38 -14.30 7.75 3.55
CA THR A 38 -13.59 6.90 2.59
C THR A 38 -12.41 6.18 3.23
N VAL A 39 -11.69 6.85 4.13
CA VAL A 39 -10.61 6.24 4.93
C VAL A 39 -11.15 5.14 5.86
N ASN A 40 -12.27 5.38 6.56
CA ASN A 40 -12.87 4.36 7.41
C ASN A 40 -13.37 3.16 6.60
N ALA A 41 -13.99 3.40 5.44
CA ALA A 41 -14.43 2.31 4.55
C ALA A 41 -13.25 1.45 4.07
N MET A 42 -12.13 2.09 3.71
CA MET A 42 -10.89 1.38 3.38
C MET A 42 -10.39 0.53 4.54
N ALA A 43 -10.30 1.11 5.76
CA ALA A 43 -9.84 0.40 6.95
C ALA A 43 -10.71 -0.82 7.28
N GLU A 44 -12.04 -0.66 7.24
CA GLU A 44 -13.00 -1.74 7.49
C GLU A 44 -12.89 -2.87 6.47
N ALA A 45 -12.78 -2.54 5.18
CA ALA A 45 -12.63 -3.53 4.12
C ALA A 45 -11.33 -4.35 4.27
N LEU A 46 -10.23 -3.69 4.60
CA LEU A 46 -8.94 -4.35 4.81
C LEU A 46 -8.92 -5.18 6.11
N GLN A 47 -9.55 -4.70 7.17
CA GLN A 47 -9.70 -5.47 8.41
C GLN A 47 -10.52 -6.74 8.16
N ALA A 48 -11.63 -6.66 7.42
CA ALA A 48 -12.43 -7.83 7.08
C ALA A 48 -11.64 -8.88 6.26
N HIS A 49 -10.75 -8.43 5.37
CA HIS A 49 -9.81 -9.33 4.68
C HIS A 49 -8.83 -9.99 5.66
N LEU A 50 -8.21 -9.19 6.53
CA LEU A 50 -7.22 -9.65 7.51
C LEU A 50 -7.81 -10.60 8.57
N ASP A 51 -9.10 -10.51 8.88
CA ASP A 51 -9.78 -11.45 9.77
C ASP A 51 -9.76 -12.89 9.21
N THR A 52 -9.65 -13.03 7.88
CA THR A 52 -9.58 -14.33 7.20
C THR A 52 -8.18 -14.66 6.64
N HIS A 53 -7.36 -13.63 6.40
CA HIS A 53 -6.00 -13.74 5.87
C HIS A 53 -5.01 -12.93 6.71
N PRO A 54 -4.80 -13.30 7.99
CA PRO A 54 -4.05 -12.48 8.93
C PRO A 54 -2.59 -12.27 8.54
N ASP A 55 -2.00 -13.17 7.74
CA ASP A 55 -0.61 -13.12 7.30
C ASP A 55 -0.39 -12.39 5.96
N ASP A 56 -1.44 -11.80 5.37
CA ASP A 56 -1.32 -11.04 4.13
C ASP A 56 -0.63 -9.68 4.38
N LEU A 57 0.68 -9.65 4.14
CA LEU A 57 1.51 -8.46 4.37
C LEU A 57 1.07 -7.26 3.52
N THR A 58 0.51 -7.49 2.34
CA THR A 58 0.05 -6.39 1.47
C THR A 58 -1.19 -5.75 2.09
N ALA A 59 -2.17 -6.56 2.48
CA ALA A 59 -3.35 -6.08 3.19
C ALA A 59 -2.98 -5.40 4.52
N GLN A 60 -2.01 -5.95 5.28
CA GLN A 60 -1.51 -5.33 6.51
C GLN A 60 -0.94 -3.92 6.25
N ALA A 61 -0.16 -3.75 5.19
CA ALA A 61 0.42 -2.45 4.85
C ALA A 61 -0.64 -1.43 4.41
N PHE A 62 -1.59 -1.82 3.55
CA PHE A 62 -2.72 -0.97 3.18
C PHE A 62 -3.56 -0.61 4.41
N HIS A 63 -3.80 -1.57 5.32
CA HIS A 63 -4.59 -1.32 6.54
C HIS A 63 -3.89 -0.34 7.47
N ALA A 64 -2.60 -0.55 7.74
CA ALA A 64 -1.79 0.37 8.53
C ALA A 64 -1.78 1.79 7.92
N THR A 65 -1.71 1.88 6.59
CA THR A 65 -1.80 3.16 5.87
C THR A 65 -3.14 3.83 6.07
N ALA A 66 -4.27 3.11 5.95
CA ALA A 66 -5.60 3.66 6.23
C ALA A 66 -5.71 4.17 7.66
N MET A 67 -5.14 3.46 8.63
CA MET A 67 -5.12 3.89 10.04
C MET A 67 -4.24 5.12 10.28
N LEU A 68 -3.15 5.27 9.53
CA LEU A 68 -2.31 6.47 9.54
C LEU A 68 -3.01 7.66 8.86
N MET A 69 -3.75 7.45 7.78
CA MET A 69 -4.61 8.47 7.15
C MET A 69 -5.74 8.91 8.09
N LYS A 70 -6.28 7.99 8.88
CA LYS A 70 -7.28 8.29 9.91
C LYS A 70 -6.74 9.26 10.97
N ALA A 71 -5.44 9.18 11.29
CA ALA A 71 -4.79 10.14 12.17
C ALA A 71 -4.85 11.57 11.61
N ASP A 72 -4.75 11.75 10.29
CA ASP A 72 -4.83 13.08 9.68
C ASP A 72 -6.22 13.72 9.85
N HIS A 73 -7.28 12.90 9.83
CA HIS A 73 -8.66 13.32 10.05
C HIS A 73 -9.11 13.41 11.52
N ALA A 74 -8.28 12.99 12.48
CA ALA A 74 -8.65 13.05 13.89
C ALA A 74 -8.65 14.51 14.41
N TRP A 75 -9.60 14.84 15.30
CA TRP A 75 -9.80 16.23 15.76
C TRP A 75 -8.73 16.69 16.76
N ASN A 76 -8.30 15.82 17.68
CA ASN A 76 -7.38 16.21 18.75
C ASN A 76 -5.96 15.67 18.51
N PRO A 77 -4.90 16.43 18.84
CA PRO A 77 -3.52 16.03 18.59
C PRO A 77 -3.04 14.78 19.33
N LEU A 78 -3.63 14.46 20.49
CA LEU A 78 -3.25 13.28 21.26
C LEU A 78 -3.66 12.00 20.55
N ASP A 79 -4.88 11.96 19.99
CA ASP A 79 -5.37 10.84 19.19
C ASP A 79 -4.58 10.72 17.87
N LYS A 80 -4.20 11.85 17.25
CA LYS A 80 -3.31 11.83 16.07
C LYS A 80 -2.00 11.12 16.40
N LEU A 81 -1.37 11.50 17.50
CA LEU A 81 -0.10 10.94 17.93
C LEU A 81 -0.24 9.47 18.32
N ALA A 82 -1.29 9.11 19.05
CA ALA A 82 -1.56 7.73 19.43
C ALA A 82 -1.74 6.84 18.19
N LEU A 83 -2.60 7.23 17.24
CA LEU A 83 -2.77 6.51 15.98
C LEU A 83 -1.45 6.39 15.20
N PHE A 84 -0.66 7.46 15.14
CA PHE A 84 0.64 7.42 14.47
C PHE A 84 1.59 6.42 15.12
N GLN A 85 1.74 6.48 16.45
CA GLN A 85 2.61 5.58 17.21
C GLN A 85 2.15 4.12 17.14
N ASP A 86 0.84 3.91 17.11
CA ASP A 86 0.23 2.58 17.08
C ASP A 86 0.28 1.92 15.71
N TRP A 87 0.40 2.67 14.61
CA TRP A 87 0.29 2.11 13.25
C TRP A 87 1.54 2.28 12.39
N LYS A 88 2.41 3.25 12.68
CA LYS A 88 3.72 3.36 12.00
C LYS A 88 4.52 2.04 12.10
N PRO A 89 4.71 1.43 13.29
CA PRO A 89 5.50 0.19 13.40
C PRO A 89 4.92 -0.99 12.60
N GLN A 90 3.63 -0.98 12.29
CA GLN A 90 2.89 -2.03 11.62
C GLN A 90 3.12 -1.93 10.12
N LEU A 91 3.06 -0.70 9.58
CA LEU A 91 3.46 -0.42 8.21
C LEU A 91 4.92 -0.80 7.98
N GLU A 92 5.83 -0.34 8.86
CA GLU A 92 7.26 -0.67 8.77
C GLU A 92 7.52 -2.18 8.84
N ARG A 93 6.80 -2.90 9.70
CA ARG A 93 6.94 -4.36 9.82
C ARG A 93 6.43 -5.09 8.58
N ALA A 94 5.33 -4.63 7.99
CA ALA A 94 4.78 -5.21 6.77
C ALA A 94 5.77 -5.03 5.60
N ILE A 95 6.36 -3.83 5.47
CA ILE A 95 7.40 -3.52 4.48
C ILE A 95 8.63 -4.39 4.70
N ALA A 96 9.18 -4.42 5.92
CA ALA A 96 10.39 -5.16 6.23
C ALA A 96 10.28 -6.69 6.02
N ARG A 97 9.06 -7.23 6.01
CA ARG A 97 8.77 -8.65 5.77
C ARG A 97 8.34 -8.95 4.34
N SER A 98 8.04 -7.93 3.55
CA SER A 98 7.61 -8.10 2.17
C SER A 98 8.82 -8.38 1.29
N GLU A 99 8.63 -9.16 0.24
CA GLU A 99 9.63 -9.45 -0.78
C GLU A 99 8.98 -9.43 -2.17
N GLY A 100 9.78 -9.13 -3.19
CA GLY A 100 9.34 -9.22 -4.58
C GLY A 100 8.56 -8.00 -5.08
N PRO A 101 7.75 -8.17 -6.15
CA PRO A 101 7.24 -7.04 -6.93
C PRO A 101 6.29 -6.14 -6.14
N LEU A 102 5.56 -6.66 -5.16
CA LEU A 102 4.61 -5.88 -4.34
C LEU A 102 5.28 -4.88 -3.40
N MET A 103 6.60 -4.97 -3.21
CA MET A 103 7.35 -4.01 -2.40
C MET A 103 7.19 -2.58 -2.92
N ALA A 104 7.05 -2.38 -4.24
CA ALA A 104 6.89 -1.03 -4.81
C ALA A 104 5.58 -0.36 -4.37
N ASP A 105 4.48 -1.11 -4.25
CA ASP A 105 3.23 -0.58 -3.70
C ASP A 105 3.40 -0.18 -2.23
N LEU A 106 4.04 -1.03 -1.45
CA LEU A 106 4.23 -0.86 -0.01
C LEU A 106 5.12 0.35 0.31
N VAL A 107 6.20 0.52 -0.46
CA VAL A 107 7.08 1.68 -0.38
C VAL A 107 6.35 2.95 -0.82
N PHE A 108 5.51 2.89 -1.86
CA PHE A 108 4.67 4.01 -2.26
C PHE A 108 3.68 4.44 -1.16
N LEU A 109 3.06 3.48 -0.46
CA LEU A 109 2.21 3.78 0.70
C LEU A 109 2.97 4.51 1.80
N ARG A 110 4.18 4.02 2.15
CA ARG A 110 5.04 4.67 3.16
C ARG A 110 5.40 6.09 2.73
N MET A 111 5.82 6.28 1.48
CA MET A 111 6.13 7.58 0.91
C MET A 111 4.96 8.56 1.05
N GLY A 112 3.73 8.09 0.78
CA GLY A 112 2.49 8.84 0.99
C GLY A 112 2.34 9.34 2.44
N VAL A 113 2.58 8.48 3.42
CA VAL A 113 2.52 8.86 4.85
C VAL A 113 3.63 9.83 5.20
N GLN A 114 4.89 9.54 4.85
CA GLN A 114 6.05 10.38 5.17
C GLN A 114 5.88 11.83 4.64
N ALA A 115 5.29 11.99 3.46
CA ALA A 115 5.05 13.30 2.85
C ALA A 115 4.08 14.21 3.63
N HIS A 116 3.20 13.62 4.45
CA HIS A 116 2.16 14.33 5.21
C HIS A 116 2.47 14.45 6.70
N VAL A 117 3.41 13.64 7.23
CA VAL A 117 3.77 13.66 8.64
C VAL A 117 4.66 14.89 8.96
N PRO A 118 4.37 15.64 10.05
CA PRO A 118 5.20 16.76 10.47
C PRO A 118 6.64 16.35 10.78
N SER A 119 7.60 17.20 10.42
CA SER A 119 9.04 16.94 10.61
C SER A 119 9.46 16.71 12.08
N LEU A 120 8.69 17.23 13.05
CA LEU A 120 8.90 16.96 14.48
C LEU A 120 8.86 15.46 14.83
N LEU A 121 8.14 14.65 14.05
CA LEU A 121 8.01 13.20 14.27
C LEU A 121 9.08 12.36 13.57
N ASP A 122 10.04 13.00 12.87
CA ASP A 122 11.23 12.38 12.26
C ASP A 122 10.92 11.12 11.44
N TYR A 123 9.87 11.20 10.61
CA TYR A 123 9.43 10.11 9.75
C TYR A 123 9.52 10.47 8.28
N GLN A 124 10.60 11.18 7.91
CA GLN A 124 10.88 11.58 6.53
C GLN A 124 12.25 11.09 6.06
N SER A 125 12.99 10.37 6.91
CA SER A 125 14.36 9.91 6.63
C SER A 125 14.45 9.02 5.40
N ASP A 126 13.41 8.22 5.15
CA ASP A 126 13.40 7.21 4.10
C ASP A 126 12.80 7.76 2.80
N LEU A 127 12.22 8.97 2.82
CA LEU A 127 11.53 9.58 1.68
C LEU A 127 12.41 9.63 0.42
N PRO A 128 13.71 9.99 0.46
CA PRO A 128 14.56 9.99 -0.74
C PRO A 128 14.81 8.58 -1.32
N ASP A 129 14.96 7.57 -0.45
CA ASP A 129 15.14 6.19 -0.88
C ASP A 129 13.84 5.62 -1.49
N ASP A 130 12.71 5.90 -0.84
CA ASP A 130 11.37 5.52 -1.30
C ASP A 130 11.06 6.14 -2.67
N GLU A 131 11.36 7.43 -2.84
CA GLU A 131 11.12 8.14 -4.10
C GLU A 131 11.91 7.51 -5.26
N ARG A 132 13.19 7.19 -5.05
CA ARG A 132 13.98 6.48 -6.07
C ARG A 132 13.38 5.13 -6.43
N MET A 133 13.00 4.35 -5.42
CA MET A 133 12.45 3.01 -5.64
C MET A 133 11.12 3.07 -6.39
N VAL A 134 10.23 4.01 -6.06
CA VAL A 134 8.97 4.22 -6.77
C VAL A 134 9.22 4.63 -8.23
N ARG A 135 10.17 5.54 -8.48
CA ARG A 135 10.55 5.93 -9.86
C ARG A 135 11.10 4.77 -10.67
N ASP A 136 11.92 3.92 -10.07
CA ASP A 136 12.47 2.76 -10.75
C ASP A 136 11.40 1.70 -11.03
N ALA A 137 10.43 1.52 -10.12
CA ALA A 137 9.25 0.68 -10.35
C ALA A 137 8.37 1.20 -11.51
N LEU A 138 8.15 2.52 -11.59
CA LEU A 138 7.46 3.15 -12.73
C LEU A 138 8.16 2.85 -14.06
N LYS A 139 9.48 3.07 -14.13
CA LYS A 139 10.28 2.79 -15.34
C LYS A 139 10.24 1.31 -15.74
N ALA A 140 10.19 0.41 -14.76
CA ALA A 140 10.07 -1.03 -14.99
C ALA A 140 8.66 -1.45 -15.43
N GLY A 141 7.68 -0.53 -15.43
CA GLY A 141 6.30 -0.80 -15.81
C GLY A 141 5.53 -1.58 -14.74
N HIS A 142 5.89 -1.44 -13.46
CA HIS A 142 5.27 -2.16 -12.35
C HIS A 142 3.73 -1.98 -12.30
N TRP A 143 3.25 -0.77 -12.59
CA TRP A 143 1.82 -0.43 -12.56
C TRP A 143 1.16 -0.36 -13.94
N LYS A 144 1.83 -0.83 -15.02
CA LYS A 144 1.34 -0.64 -16.40
C LYS A 144 -0.04 -1.24 -16.69
N GLU A 145 -0.43 -2.28 -15.95
CA GLU A 145 -1.72 -2.95 -16.09
C GLU A 145 -2.85 -2.26 -15.30
N ASP A 146 -2.51 -1.33 -14.38
CA ASP A 146 -3.45 -0.48 -13.63
C ASP A 146 -3.11 0.99 -13.93
N VAL A 147 -3.50 1.44 -15.12
CA VAL A 147 -3.18 2.78 -15.65
C VAL A 147 -3.62 3.89 -14.69
N LEU A 148 -4.78 3.73 -14.03
CA LEU A 148 -5.26 4.72 -13.06
C LEU A 148 -4.35 4.81 -11.83
N HIS A 149 -3.84 3.68 -11.34
CA HIS A 149 -2.85 3.71 -10.28
C HIS A 149 -1.50 4.27 -10.75
N GLN A 150 -1.05 3.89 -11.94
CA GLN A 150 0.19 4.44 -12.49
C GLN A 150 0.14 5.98 -12.58
N THR A 151 -0.92 6.54 -13.18
CA THR A 151 -1.10 7.99 -13.27
C THR A 151 -1.15 8.64 -11.89
N PHE A 152 -1.83 8.02 -10.92
CA PHE A 152 -1.85 8.52 -9.56
C PHE A 152 -0.46 8.57 -8.90
N VAL A 153 0.38 7.56 -9.10
CA VAL A 153 1.77 7.55 -8.61
C VAL A 153 2.58 8.66 -9.28
N GLU A 154 2.44 8.84 -10.60
CA GLU A 154 3.11 9.90 -11.37
C GLU A 154 2.70 11.30 -10.91
N ASP A 155 1.41 11.53 -10.69
CA ASP A 155 0.87 12.79 -10.18
C ASP A 155 1.41 13.10 -8.79
N PHE A 156 1.50 12.09 -7.92
CA PHE A 156 2.05 12.25 -6.57
C PHE A 156 3.54 12.60 -6.57
N LEU A 157 4.35 11.97 -7.43
CA LEU A 157 5.76 12.34 -7.59
C LEU A 157 5.91 13.79 -8.08
N THR A 158 5.07 14.20 -9.04
CA THR A 158 5.06 15.59 -9.55
C THR A 158 4.72 16.57 -8.43
N TYR A 159 3.76 16.24 -7.57
CA TYR A 159 3.42 17.04 -6.38
C TYR A 159 4.62 17.17 -5.42
N LEU A 160 5.35 16.09 -5.14
CA LEU A 160 6.52 16.14 -4.26
C LEU A 160 7.65 17.00 -4.83
N GLU A 161 7.93 16.89 -6.14
CA GLU A 161 8.92 17.75 -6.82
C GLU A 161 8.56 19.24 -6.69
N ALA A 162 7.29 19.59 -6.93
CA ALA A 162 6.82 20.96 -6.82
C ALA A 162 6.91 21.49 -5.38
N LYS A 163 6.59 20.64 -4.38
CA LYS A 163 6.71 20.95 -2.96
C LYS A 163 8.16 21.24 -2.56
N HIS A 164 9.11 20.40 -2.97
CA HIS A 164 10.54 20.61 -2.70
C HIS A 164 11.05 21.92 -3.32
N ALA A 165 10.71 22.18 -4.59
CA ALA A 165 11.12 23.41 -5.28
C ALA A 165 10.58 24.70 -4.64
N SER A 166 9.52 24.63 -3.82
CA SER A 166 8.96 25.79 -3.11
C SER A 166 9.64 26.11 -1.77
N HIS A 167 10.52 25.24 -1.28
CA HIS A 167 11.22 25.37 0.00
C HIS A 167 12.72 25.65 -0.15
N ASP A 168 13.23 25.68 -1.39
CA ASP A 168 14.58 26.14 -1.79
C ASP A 168 14.59 27.64 -2.14
#